data_AF-C9JAS4-F1
#
_entry.id   AF-C9JAS4-F1
#
_cell.length_a   1.000
_cell.length_b   1.000
_cell.length_c   1.000
_cell.angle_alpha   90.00
_cell.angle_beta   90.00
_cell.angle_gamma   90.00
#
_symmetry.space_group_name_H-M   'P 1'
#
loop_
_entity.id
_entity.type
_entity.pdbx_description
1 polymer ?
#
loop_
_entity_poly.entity_id
_entity_poly.type
_entity_poly.pdbx_seq_one_letter_code
_entity_poly.pdbx_strand_id
1 'polypeptide(L)'
;MPLSDFILALKDNPYFGAGFGLVGVGTALALARKGVQLGLVAFRRHYMITLEVPARDRSYAWLLSWLTRHSTRTQHLSVETSYLQHESGRISTKFEFVPSPGNHFIWYRG
;
A
#
# COMPACT_ATOMS: atom_id res chain seq x y z
N MET A 1 -28.79 47.10 14.92
CA MET A 1 -27.67 46.87 13.99
C MET A 1 -27.82 45.46 13.46
N PRO A 2 -28.48 45.26 12.32
CA PRO A 2 -28.72 43.93 11.78
C PRO A 2 -27.39 43.29 11.35
N LEU A 3 -27.24 41.99 11.59
CA LEU A 3 -26.07 41.18 11.28
C LEU A 3 -25.59 41.33 9.83
N SER A 4 -26.52 41.66 8.92
CA SER A 4 -26.26 42.01 7.53
C SER A 4 -25.30 43.18 7.36
N ASP A 5 -25.46 44.24 8.15
CA ASP A 5 -24.69 45.48 8.01
C ASP A 5 -23.26 45.28 8.50
N PHE A 6 -23.07 44.40 9.49
CA PHE A 6 -21.76 44.02 10.00
C PHE A 6 -20.99 43.15 8.98
N ILE A 7 -21.68 42.21 8.31
CA ILE A 7 -21.09 41.38 7.25
C ILE A 7 -20.72 42.25 6.03
N LEU A 8 -21.56 43.23 5.69
CA LEU A 8 -21.28 44.18 4.61
C LEU A 8 -20.08 45.07 4.94
N ALA A 9 -20.00 45.63 6.15
CA ALA A 9 -18.86 46.43 6.60
C ALA A 9 -17.55 45.62 6.69
N LEU A 10 -17.62 44.31 6.98
CA LEU A 10 -16.46 43.42 7.03
C LEU A 10 -15.98 42.99 5.62
N LYS A 11 -16.91 42.90 4.66
CA LYS A 11 -16.63 42.60 3.25
C LYS A 11 -15.91 43.75 2.55
N ASP A 12 -16.23 45.00 2.92
CA ASP A 12 -15.58 46.20 2.37
C ASP A 12 -14.16 46.42 2.92
N ASN A 13 -13.69 45.60 3.87
CA ASN A 13 -12.33 45.67 4.40
C ASN A 13 -11.38 44.68 3.68
N PRO A 14 -10.41 45.16 2.89
CA PRO A 14 -9.53 44.31 2.09
C PRO A 14 -8.66 43.34 2.92
N TYR A 15 -8.35 43.66 4.18
CA TYR A 15 -7.60 42.76 5.06
C TYR A 15 -8.44 41.58 5.57
N PHE A 16 -9.75 41.79 5.78
CA PHE A 16 -10.66 40.71 6.18
C PHE A 16 -11.00 39.77 5.01
N GLY A 17 -11.12 40.31 3.79
CA GLY A 17 -11.28 39.50 2.57
C GLY A 17 -10.11 38.54 2.32
N ALA A 18 -8.87 38.98 2.56
CA ALA A 18 -7.68 38.15 2.43
C ALA A 18 -7.62 36.99 3.44
N GLY A 19 -8.00 37.25 4.71
CA GLY A 19 -8.08 36.22 5.76
C GLY A 19 -9.19 35.20 5.51
N PHE A 20 -10.37 35.65 5.08
CA PHE A 20 -11.49 34.77 4.74
C PHE A 20 -11.18 33.91 3.51
N GLY A 21 -10.49 34.45 2.51
CA GLY A 21 -10.02 33.69 1.35
C GLY A 21 -9.07 32.56 1.75
N LEU A 22 -8.11 32.83 2.65
CA LEU A 22 -7.18 31.81 3.15
C LEU A 22 -7.91 30.70 3.92
N VAL A 23 -8.86 31.06 4.80
CA VAL A 23 -9.66 30.08 5.54
C VAL A 23 -10.58 29.29 4.61
N GLY A 24 -11.18 29.93 3.60
CA GLY A 24 -12.00 29.26 2.59
C GLY A 24 -11.20 28.25 1.77
N VAL A 25 -10.02 28.64 1.28
CA VAL A 25 -9.12 27.73 0.56
C VAL A 25 -8.61 26.61 1.49
N GLY A 26 -8.27 26.94 2.73
CA GLY A 26 -7.80 25.97 3.73
C GLY A 26 -8.87 24.93 4.10
N THR A 27 -10.11 25.36 4.31
CA THR A 27 -11.25 24.47 4.59
C THR A 27 -11.58 23.60 3.39
N ALA A 28 -11.58 24.15 2.17
CA ALA A 28 -11.77 23.38 0.95
C ALA A 28 -10.67 22.31 0.77
N LEU A 29 -9.40 22.67 0.96
CA LEU A 29 -8.26 21.75 0.93
C LEU A 29 -8.37 20.66 2.02
N ALA A 30 -8.80 21.03 3.23
CA ALA A 30 -8.98 20.09 4.32
C ALA A 30 -10.09 19.07 4.02
N LEU A 31 -11.22 19.52 3.49
CA LEU A 31 -12.32 18.64 3.06
C LEU A 31 -11.89 17.74 1.90
N ALA A 32 -11.19 18.27 0.90
CA ALA A 32 -10.65 17.48 -0.20
C ALA A 32 -9.70 16.38 0.31
N ARG A 33 -8.79 16.72 1.22
CA ARG A 33 -7.88 15.74 1.86
C ARG A 33 -8.65 14.64 2.59
N LYS A 34 -9.69 15.02 3.35
CA LYS A 34 -10.55 14.04 4.04
C LYS A 34 -11.33 13.16 3.07
N GLY A 35 -11.84 13.73 1.98
CA GLY A 35 -12.52 13.00 0.90
C GLY A 35 -11.61 11.94 0.28
N VAL A 36 -10.36 12.29 -0.05
CA VAL A 36 -9.40 11.33 -0.60
C VAL A 36 -9.08 10.21 0.40
N GLN A 37 -8.91 10.53 1.68
CA GLN A 37 -8.67 9.51 2.71
C GLN A 37 -9.82 8.51 2.83
N LEU A 38 -11.06 9.01 2.90
CA LEU A 38 -12.25 8.17 2.97
C LEU A 38 -12.44 7.36 1.69
N GLY A 39 -12.20 7.98 0.52
CA GLY A 39 -12.27 7.33 -0.78
C GLY A 39 -11.28 6.18 -0.92
N LEU A 40 -10.02 6.36 -0.48
CA LEU A 40 -9.02 5.29 -0.49
C LEU A 40 -9.39 4.12 0.44
N VAL A 41 -9.98 4.41 1.60
CA VAL A 41 -10.47 3.37 2.53
C VAL A 41 -11.64 2.60 1.92
N ALA A 42 -12.62 3.30 1.35
CA ALA A 42 -13.74 2.68 0.65
C ALA A 42 -13.25 1.83 -0.53
N PHE A 43 -12.26 2.32 -1.29
CA PHE A 43 -11.64 1.59 -2.38
C PHE A 43 -11.00 0.29 -1.91
N ARG A 44 -10.16 0.35 -0.86
CA ARG A 44 -9.55 -0.85 -0.26
C ARG A 44 -10.59 -1.84 0.26
N ARG A 45 -11.73 -1.36 0.77
CA ARG A 45 -12.77 -2.22 1.34
C ARG A 45 -13.67 -2.87 0.29
N HIS A 46 -13.94 -2.19 -0.82
CA HIS A 46 -14.95 -2.63 -1.79
C HIS A 46 -14.37 -3.14 -3.11
N TYR A 47 -13.15 -2.73 -3.47
CA TYR A 47 -12.55 -3.06 -4.78
C TYR A 47 -11.27 -3.89 -4.68
N MET A 48 -10.74 -4.11 -3.47
CA MET A 48 -9.57 -4.96 -3.26
C MET A 48 -9.97 -6.23 -2.52
N ILE A 49 -9.35 -7.34 -2.92
CA ILE A 49 -9.50 -8.63 -2.26
C ILE A 49 -8.14 -8.99 -1.69
N THR A 50 -8.14 -9.46 -0.44
CA THR A 50 -6.95 -9.98 0.24
C THR A 50 -7.03 -11.50 0.30
N LEU A 51 -5.97 -12.17 -0.13
CA LEU A 51 -5.80 -13.61 0.01
C LEU A 51 -4.61 -13.85 0.92
N GLU A 52 -4.85 -14.51 2.05
CA GLU A 52 -3.81 -14.95 2.97
C GLU A 52 -3.60 -16.45 2.82
N VAL A 53 -2.36 -16.85 2.55
CA VAL A 53 -1.96 -18.26 2.47
C VAL A 53 -1.13 -18.58 3.70
N PRO A 54 -1.63 -19.43 4.63
CA PRO A 54 -0.91 -19.73 5.86
C PRO A 54 0.33 -20.60 5.57
N ALA A 55 1.43 -20.36 6.30
CA ALA A 55 2.68 -21.10 6.13
C ALA A 55 2.57 -22.61 6.46
N ARG A 56 1.52 -23.02 7.19
CA ARG A 56 1.24 -24.43 7.50
C ARG A 56 0.68 -25.20 6.30
N ASP A 57 0.07 -24.50 5.35
CA ASP A 57 -0.49 -25.14 4.15
C ASP A 57 0.61 -25.46 3.14
N ARG A 58 0.48 -26.59 2.43
CA ARG A 58 1.43 -27.01 1.39
C ARG A 58 1.45 -26.06 0.20
N SER A 59 0.33 -25.38 -0.05
CA SER A 59 0.21 -24.39 -1.13
C SER A 59 1.18 -23.21 -0.99
N TYR A 60 1.65 -22.92 0.23
CA TYR A 60 2.60 -21.84 0.51
C TYR A 60 3.92 -22.03 -0.26
N ALA A 61 4.49 -23.25 -0.20
CA ALA A 61 5.75 -23.56 -0.89
C ALA A 61 5.58 -23.47 -2.42
N TRP A 62 4.46 -23.96 -2.96
CA TRP A 62 4.18 -23.88 -4.40
C TRP A 62 4.07 -22.45 -4.89
N LEU A 63 3.43 -21.59 -4.09
CA LEU A 63 3.28 -20.17 -4.40
C LEU A 63 4.63 -19.45 -4.38
N LEU A 64 5.50 -19.72 -3.41
CA LEU A 64 6.86 -19.16 -3.37
C LEU A 64 7.68 -19.58 -4.59
N SER A 65 7.70 -20.89 -4.93
CA SER A 65 8.42 -21.36 -6.12
C SER A 65 7.83 -20.82 -7.43
N TRP A 66 6.52 -20.53 -7.47
CA TRP A 66 5.89 -19.86 -8.60
C TRP A 66 6.31 -18.38 -8.68
N LEU A 67 6.28 -17.66 -7.55
CA LEU A 67 6.70 -16.26 -7.47
C LEU A 67 8.14 -16.06 -7.93
N THR A 68 9.07 -16.92 -7.52
CA THR A 68 10.47 -16.84 -7.97
C THR A 68 10.61 -17.02 -9.48
N ARG A 69 9.81 -17.90 -10.09
CA ARG A 69 9.85 -18.12 -11.56
C ARG A 69 9.15 -17.02 -12.34
N HIS A 70 8.08 -16.45 -11.78
CA HIS A 70 7.28 -15.42 -12.44
C HIS A 70 7.88 -14.01 -12.29
N SER A 71 8.43 -13.70 -11.12
CA SER A 71 8.99 -12.38 -10.84
C SER A 71 10.45 -12.31 -11.30
N THR A 72 10.68 -11.59 -12.40
CA THR A 72 12.02 -11.39 -12.97
C THR A 72 12.85 -10.33 -12.23
N ARG A 73 12.25 -9.57 -11.30
CA ARG A 73 12.87 -8.45 -10.59
C ARG A 73 12.48 -8.38 -9.10
N THR A 74 12.78 -9.42 -8.34
CA THR A 74 12.70 -9.37 -6.87
C THR A 74 13.96 -8.77 -6.28
N GLN A 75 13.83 -7.74 -5.44
CA GLN A 75 15.00 -7.11 -4.78
C GLN A 75 15.44 -7.85 -3.52
N HIS A 76 14.50 -8.51 -2.85
CA HIS A 76 14.69 -9.08 -1.53
C HIS A 76 14.50 -10.60 -1.62
N LEU A 77 15.60 -11.34 -1.43
CA LEU A 77 15.65 -12.80 -1.60
C LEU A 77 16.18 -13.48 -0.34
N SER A 78 15.57 -14.60 -0.01
CA SER A 78 16.03 -15.57 0.99
C SER A 78 16.47 -16.85 0.29
N VAL A 79 17.38 -17.59 0.92
CA VAL A 79 17.92 -18.84 0.40
C VAL A 79 17.32 -20.00 1.18
N GLU A 80 16.71 -20.93 0.46
CA GLU A 80 16.30 -22.22 1.00
C GLU A 80 17.34 -23.27 0.59
N THR A 81 17.97 -23.91 1.58
CA THR A 81 19.00 -24.92 1.35
C THR A 81 18.42 -26.30 1.63
N SER A 82 18.35 -27.14 0.59
CA SER A 82 18.07 -28.57 0.76
C SER A 82 19.39 -29.32 0.91
N TYR A 83 19.56 -30.00 2.04
CA TYR A 83 20.72 -30.83 2.33
C TYR A 83 20.27 -32.29 2.41
N LEU A 84 20.72 -33.10 1.44
CA LEU A 84 20.41 -34.52 1.35
C LEU A 84 21.71 -35.32 1.47
N GLN A 85 21.92 -35.91 2.63
CA GLN A 85 23.03 -36.83 2.88
C GLN A 85 22.56 -38.26 2.59
N HIS A 86 23.21 -38.90 1.63
CA HIS A 86 22.96 -40.29 1.27
C HIS A 86 23.73 -41.20 2.22
N GLU A 87 23.24 -42.41 2.45
CA GLU A 87 23.88 -43.41 3.33
C GLU A 87 25.31 -43.76 2.88
N SER A 88 25.62 -43.60 1.59
CA SER A 88 26.97 -43.76 1.03
C SER A 88 27.96 -42.65 1.42
N GLY A 89 27.53 -41.67 2.22
CA GLY A 89 28.32 -40.49 2.57
C GLY A 89 28.30 -39.38 1.51
N ARG A 90 27.63 -39.60 0.36
CA ARG A 90 27.48 -38.58 -0.68
C ARG A 90 26.51 -37.48 -0.21
N ILE A 91 26.94 -36.22 -0.28
CA ILE A 91 26.11 -35.06 0.05
C ILE A 91 25.56 -34.46 -1.25
N SER A 92 24.26 -34.27 -1.33
CA SER A 92 23.59 -33.49 -2.38
C SER A 92 22.98 -32.24 -1.77
N THR A 93 23.49 -31.08 -2.16
CA THR A 93 22.97 -29.78 -1.73
C THR A 93 22.29 -29.09 -2.90
N LYS A 94 21.13 -28.48 -2.68
CA LYS A 94 20.52 -27.55 -3.63
C LYS A 94 20.11 -26.27 -2.92
N PHE A 95 20.28 -25.16 -3.61
CA PHE A 95 19.93 -23.82 -3.13
C PHE A 95 18.83 -23.26 -4.02
N GLU A 96 17.71 -22.91 -3.42
CA GLU A 96 16.59 -22.24 -4.09
C GLU A 96 16.44 -20.83 -3.53
N PHE A 97 16.18 -19.86 -4.41
CA PHE A 97 15.91 -18.49 -4.02
C PHE A 97 14.40 -18.31 -3.88
N VAL A 98 13.95 -17.75 -2.76
CA VAL A 98 12.55 -17.41 -2.50
C VAL A 98 12.45 -15.93 -2.10
N PRO A 99 11.30 -15.27 -2.34
CA PRO A 99 11.10 -13.92 -1.84
C PRO A 99 11.31 -13.86 -0.32
N SER A 100 12.10 -12.90 0.16
CA SER A 100 12.32 -12.76 1.61
C SER A 100 11.09 -12.16 2.31
N PRO A 101 10.98 -12.25 3.64
CA PRO A 101 9.89 -11.63 4.38
C PRO A 101 9.78 -10.12 4.10
N GLY A 102 8.62 -9.68 3.62
CA GLY A 102 8.36 -8.29 3.27
C GLY A 102 7.26 -8.14 2.22
N ASN A 103 7.02 -6.89 1.82
CA ASN A 103 6.05 -6.58 0.78
C ASN A 103 6.71 -6.63 -0.59
N HIS A 104 6.13 -7.39 -1.51
CA HIS A 104 6.58 -7.50 -2.89
C HIS A 104 5.44 -7.13 -3.82
N PHE A 105 5.77 -6.48 -4.93
CA PHE A 105 4.81 -6.15 -5.97
C PHE A 105 5.09 -7.02 -7.18
N ILE A 106 4.05 -7.67 -7.69
CA ILE A 106 4.11 -8.50 -8.88
C ILE A 106 3.06 -8.02 -9.87
N TRP A 107 3.36 -8.17 -11.15
CA TRP A 107 2.42 -7.94 -12.23
C TRP A 107 2.01 -9.28 -12.82
N TYR A 108 0.70 -9.55 -12.86
CA TYR A 108 0.15 -10.78 -13.40
C TYR A 108 -0.96 -10.46 -14.39
N ARG A 109 -0.73 -10.80 -15.66
CA ARG A 109 -1.73 -10.67 -16.75
C ARG A 109 -2.37 -9.28 -16.96
N GLY A 110 -1.70 -8.20 -16.53
CA GLY A 110 -2.11 -6.81 -16.82
C GLY A 110 -2.89 -6.19 -15.68
#